data_AF-A0A7K2M3J5-F1
#
_entry.id   AF-A0A7K2M3J5-F1
#
_cell.length_a   1.000
_cell.length_b   1.000
_cell.length_c   1.000
_cell.angle_alpha   90.00
_cell.angle_beta   90.00
_cell.angle_gamma   90.00
#
_symmetry.space_group_name_H-M   'P 1'
#
loop_
_entity.id
_entity.type
_entity.pdbx_description
1 polymer ?
#
loop_
_entity_poly.entity_id
_entity_poly.type
_entity_poly.pdbx_seq_one_letter_code
_entity_poly.pdbx_strand_id
1 'polypeptide(L)'
;TRRLASLYEALVPYFSAADDPAPLYAHGGAWEKAFPGYEFDDSGRVCHLLIRYPAYFTDGEPESRARIEHLLTAKAGRGREYLFTWDEEANELTVTALAPLPTGVPAQRFVTAPGETVLGFTDPSEVQRTLPLAYGAEQRDVPPVVWRTGPRSTEPHLLALGQPGSGTSTLLRSIALQALQHGDVVIVDGGGTGEYACLVGRDGVLAVECGLSGALASLEWAATETERRLIAVNRARQAGQAPPDDTRRPLWLLLDRPTSFTHLAAADGRKDPQALLQVPLRHGRAVNVTVVVAEQFDSADALGEALRQHTRARVVLGPATAEQLKAVLG
;
A
#
# COMPACT_ATOMS: atom_id res chain seq x y z
N THR A 1 11.20 2.74 33.19
CA THR A 1 12.05 1.51 33.30
C THR A 1 11.27 0.20 33.20
N ARG A 2 10.07 0.02 33.80
CA ARG A 2 9.27 -1.23 33.67
C ARG A 2 9.08 -1.74 32.22
N ARG A 3 8.98 -0.82 31.25
CA ARG A 3 8.90 -1.14 29.81
C ARG A 3 10.19 -1.79 29.28
N LEU A 4 11.37 -1.36 29.74
CA LEU A 4 12.65 -1.97 29.38
C LEU A 4 12.75 -3.39 29.95
N ALA A 5 12.38 -3.59 31.22
CA ALA A 5 12.32 -4.93 31.80
C ALA A 5 11.38 -5.86 31.01
N SER A 6 10.21 -5.37 30.58
CA SER A 6 9.29 -6.15 29.74
C SER A 6 9.83 -6.44 28.34
N LEU A 7 10.60 -5.53 27.74
CA LEU A 7 11.26 -5.75 26.45
C LEU A 7 12.39 -6.76 26.57
N TYR A 8 13.19 -6.65 27.62
CA TYR A 8 14.27 -7.59 27.95
C TYR A 8 13.72 -9.01 28.09
N GLU A 9 12.71 -9.22 28.93
CA GLU A 9 12.08 -10.54 29.11
C GLU A 9 11.51 -11.10 27.81
N ALA A 10 11.02 -10.24 26.90
CA ALA A 10 10.52 -10.67 25.61
C ALA A 10 11.64 -11.12 24.66
N LEU A 11 12.86 -10.61 24.82
CA LEU A 11 14.04 -10.97 24.01
C LEU A 11 14.76 -12.22 24.53
N VAL A 12 14.60 -12.57 25.81
CA VAL A 12 15.24 -13.76 26.43
C VAL A 12 15.08 -15.03 25.58
N PRO A 13 13.90 -15.38 25.04
CA PRO A 13 13.75 -16.60 24.23
C PRO A 13 14.58 -16.63 22.94
N TYR A 14 15.02 -15.47 22.46
CA TYR A 14 15.75 -15.33 21.20
C TYR A 14 17.25 -15.13 21.39
N PHE A 15 17.64 -14.54 22.52
CA PHE A 15 19.03 -14.17 22.83
C PHE A 15 19.63 -14.99 23.99
N SER A 16 18.94 -16.00 24.51
CA SER A 16 19.49 -16.91 25.53
C SER A 16 19.93 -18.23 24.91
N ALA A 17 21.10 -18.73 25.30
CA ALA A 17 21.56 -20.09 25.00
C ALA A 17 21.79 -20.88 26.30
N ALA A 18 21.39 -22.16 26.33
CA ALA A 18 21.46 -23.00 27.53
C ALA A 18 22.90 -23.27 28.00
N ASP A 19 23.86 -23.24 27.08
CA ASP A 19 25.27 -23.55 27.32
C ASP A 19 26.12 -22.30 27.64
N ASP A 20 25.50 -21.11 27.69
CA ASP A 20 26.19 -19.86 28.05
C ASP A 20 26.36 -19.79 29.58
N PRO A 21 27.60 -19.79 30.12
CA PRO A 21 27.84 -19.77 31.57
C PRO A 21 27.55 -18.40 32.21
N ALA A 22 27.44 -17.33 31.42
CA ALA A 22 27.19 -15.98 31.91
C ALA A 22 26.31 -15.18 30.91
N PRO A 23 25.06 -15.61 30.69
CA PRO A 23 24.24 -15.08 29.63
C PRO A 23 23.85 -13.63 29.87
N LEU A 24 23.94 -12.83 28.80
CA LEU A 24 23.45 -11.45 28.81
C LEU A 24 21.92 -11.40 29.00
N TYR A 25 21.22 -12.42 28.49
CA TYR A 25 19.77 -12.58 28.58
C TYR A 25 19.40 -13.83 29.37
N ALA A 26 18.71 -13.65 30.50
CA ALA A 26 18.16 -14.75 31.30
C ALA A 26 16.83 -14.32 31.94
N HIS A 27 15.94 -15.27 32.19
CA HIS A 27 14.68 -15.00 32.88
C HIS A 27 14.95 -14.43 34.29
N GLY A 28 14.34 -13.29 34.61
CA GLY A 28 14.60 -12.57 35.86
C GLY A 28 15.94 -11.84 35.88
N GLY A 29 16.61 -11.73 34.73
CA GLY A 29 17.87 -11.01 34.56
C GLY A 29 17.72 -9.49 34.59
N ALA A 30 18.87 -8.81 34.60
CA ALA A 30 18.96 -7.36 34.66
C ALA A 30 19.14 -6.77 33.25
N TRP A 31 18.23 -5.88 32.85
CA TRP A 31 18.19 -5.30 31.50
C TRP A 31 19.30 -4.26 31.26
N GLU A 32 19.89 -3.71 32.32
CA GLU A 32 20.80 -2.55 32.28
C GLU A 32 22.06 -2.80 31.45
N LYS A 33 22.58 -4.04 31.46
CA LYS A 33 23.74 -4.41 30.62
C LYS A 33 23.37 -4.64 29.16
N ALA A 34 22.16 -5.13 28.93
CA ALA A 34 21.64 -5.41 27.59
C ALA A 34 21.23 -4.12 26.88
N PHE A 35 20.74 -3.10 27.60
CA PHE A 35 20.31 -1.82 27.04
C PHE A 35 21.15 -0.65 27.58
N PRO A 36 22.38 -0.46 27.07
CA PRO A 36 23.30 0.56 27.58
C PRO A 36 22.85 2.01 27.28
N GLY A 37 21.94 2.22 26.32
CA GLY A 37 21.41 3.53 25.96
C GLY A 37 19.92 3.46 25.66
N TYR A 38 19.14 4.39 26.22
CA TYR A 38 17.71 4.49 25.95
C TYR A 38 17.20 5.91 26.18
N GLU A 39 16.19 6.29 25.41
CA GLU A 39 15.47 7.55 25.56
C GLU A 39 13.95 7.30 25.44
N PHE A 40 13.19 8.01 26.27
CA PHE A 40 11.74 8.03 26.23
C PHE A 40 11.25 9.43 25.86
N ASP A 41 10.15 9.52 25.12
CA ASP A 41 9.43 10.78 25.00
C ASP A 41 8.64 11.14 26.27
N ASP A 42 8.04 12.33 26.25
CA ASP A 42 7.17 12.86 27.30
C ASP A 42 5.98 11.96 27.63
N SER A 43 5.60 11.05 26.72
CA SER A 43 4.53 10.06 26.93
C SER A 43 5.04 8.73 27.50
N GLY A 44 6.34 8.62 27.79
CA GLY A 44 6.98 7.42 28.32
C GLY A 44 7.15 6.30 27.29
N ARG A 45 7.13 6.62 26.00
CA ARG A 45 7.35 5.67 24.89
C ARG A 45 8.79 5.73 24.41
N VAL A 46 9.32 4.60 23.96
CA VAL A 46 10.71 4.49 23.48
C VAL A 46 10.88 5.39 22.24
N CYS A 47 11.90 6.25 22.26
CA CYS A 47 12.33 7.07 21.14
C CYS A 47 13.65 6.57 20.57
N HIS A 48 14.54 6.12 21.44
CA HIS A 48 15.81 5.52 21.07
C HIS A 48 16.10 4.38 22.05
N LEU A 49 16.62 3.26 21.55
CA LEU A 49 17.06 2.14 22.36
C LEU A 49 18.23 1.46 21.68
N LEU A 50 19.36 1.39 22.37
CA LEU A 50 20.52 0.61 21.98
C LEU A 50 20.43 -0.75 22.66
N ILE A 51 20.43 -1.83 21.88
CA ILE A 51 20.32 -3.21 22.34
C ILE A 51 21.62 -3.92 22.01
N ARG A 52 22.27 -4.50 23.02
CA ARG A 52 23.35 -5.46 22.82
C ARG A 52 22.76 -6.85 22.68
N TYR A 53 23.19 -7.60 21.69
CA TYR A 53 22.83 -9.00 21.52
C TYR A 53 24.06 -9.91 21.66
N PRO A 54 23.89 -11.19 22.00
CA PRO A 54 25.00 -12.13 22.13
C PRO A 54 25.63 -12.45 20.77
N ALA A 55 26.95 -12.69 20.74
CA ALA A 55 27.68 -13.00 19.52
C ALA A 55 27.28 -14.31 18.82
N TYR A 56 26.51 -15.18 19.50
CA TYR A 56 25.95 -16.40 18.90
C TYR A 56 24.58 -16.19 18.24
N PHE A 57 23.99 -15.00 18.36
CA PHE A 57 22.76 -14.69 17.65
C PHE A 57 23.05 -14.63 16.15
N THR A 58 22.21 -15.28 15.33
CA THR A 58 22.40 -15.36 13.88
C THR A 58 21.90 -14.09 13.19
N ASP A 59 22.53 -12.95 13.50
CA ASP A 59 22.20 -11.67 12.85
C ASP A 59 22.45 -11.70 11.35
N GLY A 60 23.35 -12.52 10.82
CA GLY A 60 23.51 -12.73 9.36
C GLY A 60 22.28 -13.35 8.67
N GLU A 61 21.31 -13.89 9.40
CA GLU A 61 20.09 -14.47 8.87
C GLU A 61 18.93 -13.44 8.85
N PRO A 62 18.39 -13.07 7.67
CA PRO A 62 17.31 -12.08 7.59
C PRO A 62 16.06 -12.44 8.40
N GLU A 63 15.72 -13.72 8.48
CA GLU A 63 14.59 -14.19 9.28
C GLU A 63 14.79 -13.99 10.78
N SER A 64 16.03 -14.16 11.27
CA SER A 64 16.38 -13.90 12.66
C SER A 64 16.22 -12.43 13.00
N ARG A 65 16.71 -11.51 12.14
CA ARG A 65 16.50 -10.07 12.30
C ARG A 65 15.01 -9.71 12.30
N ALA A 66 14.26 -10.19 11.31
CA ALA A 66 12.85 -9.88 11.14
C ALA A 66 12.02 -10.30 12.36
N ARG A 67 12.32 -11.45 12.98
CA ARG A 67 11.67 -11.90 14.22
C ARG A 67 11.89 -10.91 15.38
N ILE A 68 13.12 -10.41 15.54
CA ILE A 68 13.45 -9.42 16.58
C ILE A 68 12.78 -8.08 16.30
N GLU A 69 12.86 -7.57 15.07
CA GLU A 69 12.23 -6.30 14.69
C GLU A 69 10.70 -6.33 14.86
N HIS A 70 10.06 -7.43 14.48
CA HIS A 70 8.63 -7.64 14.68
C HIS A 70 8.26 -7.66 16.17
N LEU A 71 9.02 -8.41 16.98
CA LEU A 71 8.83 -8.45 18.44
C LEU A 71 8.96 -7.06 19.07
N LEU A 72 10.03 -6.33 18.72
CA LEU A 72 10.30 -4.99 19.25
C LEU A 72 9.21 -4.02 18.84
N THR A 73 8.77 -4.04 17.58
CA THR A 73 7.65 -3.23 17.11
C THR A 73 6.37 -3.52 17.91
N ALA A 74 6.07 -4.79 18.15
CA ALA A 74 4.89 -5.20 18.93
C ALA A 74 4.95 -4.78 20.41
N LYS A 75 6.15 -4.81 21.02
CA LYS A 75 6.34 -4.55 22.47
C LYS A 75 6.68 -3.09 22.80
N ALA A 76 7.33 -2.35 21.91
CA ALA A 76 7.73 -0.95 22.14
C ALA A 76 6.54 0.01 22.17
N GLY A 77 5.43 -0.34 21.51
CA GLY A 77 4.14 0.35 21.60
C GLY A 77 3.49 0.59 20.24
N ARG A 78 2.15 0.55 20.18
CA ARG A 78 1.38 0.75 18.94
C ARG A 78 1.46 2.19 18.44
N GLY A 79 1.35 2.37 17.12
CA GLY A 79 1.19 3.67 16.47
C GLY A 79 2.50 4.44 16.24
N ARG A 80 3.63 3.74 16.19
CA ARG A 80 4.95 4.29 15.80
C ARG A 80 5.63 3.37 14.81
N GLU A 81 6.40 3.99 13.93
CA GLU A 81 7.36 3.31 13.07
C GLU A 81 8.75 3.42 13.70
N TYR A 82 9.50 2.33 13.63
CA TYR A 82 10.87 2.26 14.17
C TYR A 82 11.82 1.92 13.03
N LEU A 83 12.94 2.64 12.97
CA LEU A 83 14.10 2.30 12.18
C LEU A 83 15.00 1.38 13.01
N PHE A 84 15.36 0.24 12.43
CA PHE A 84 16.28 -0.73 13.01
C PHE A 84 17.62 -0.66 12.27
N THR A 85 18.70 -0.47 13.01
CA THR A 85 20.06 -0.43 12.47
C THR A 85 20.90 -1.47 13.20
N TRP A 86 21.28 -2.51 12.48
CA TRP A 86 22.13 -3.59 12.98
C TRP A 86 23.60 -3.26 12.73
N ASP A 87 24.40 -3.28 13.80
CA ASP A 87 25.85 -3.25 13.77
C ASP A 87 26.37 -4.66 14.14
N GLU A 88 26.62 -5.44 13.10
CA GLU A 88 27.08 -6.84 13.19
C GLU A 88 28.45 -6.95 13.89
N GLU A 89 29.33 -5.96 13.71
CA GLU A 89 30.67 -5.98 14.29
C GLU A 89 30.62 -5.71 15.80
N ALA A 90 29.74 -4.80 16.23
CA ALA A 90 29.56 -4.46 17.64
C ALA A 90 28.59 -5.39 18.39
N ASN A 91 27.82 -6.22 17.68
CA ASN A 91 26.65 -6.94 18.18
C ASN A 91 25.62 -5.99 18.83
N GLU A 92 25.34 -4.88 18.13
CA GLU A 92 24.45 -3.84 18.60
C GLU A 92 23.29 -3.60 17.62
N LEU A 93 22.07 -3.51 18.15
CA LEU A 93 20.88 -3.13 17.41
C LEU A 93 20.40 -1.78 17.94
N THR A 94 20.43 -0.77 17.09
CA THR A 94 19.84 0.54 17.38
C THR A 94 18.39 0.58 16.90
N VAL A 95 17.49 0.91 17.81
CA VAL A 95 16.06 1.12 17.54
C VAL A 95 15.76 2.61 17.67
N THR A 96 15.36 3.26 16.59
CA THR A 96 15.04 4.69 16.59
C THR A 96 13.59 4.89 16.15
N ALA A 97 12.79 5.58 16.97
CA ALA A 97 11.43 5.96 16.59
C ALA A 97 11.50 7.04 15.50
N LEU A 98 10.83 6.78 14.37
CA LEU A 98 10.67 7.79 13.34
C LEU A 98 9.67 8.86 13.80
N ALA A 99 9.86 10.08 13.30
CA ALA A 99 8.88 11.14 13.47
C ALA A 99 7.54 10.68 12.89
N PRO A 100 6.40 11.01 13.52
CA PRO A 100 5.10 10.65 12.98
C PRO A 100 4.94 11.22 11.58
N LEU A 101 4.29 10.45 10.70
CA LEU A 101 4.00 10.92 9.36
C LEU A 101 3.21 12.24 9.42
N PRO A 102 3.55 13.23 8.57
CA PRO A 102 2.86 14.51 8.56
C PRO A 102 1.35 14.34 8.31
N THR A 103 0.51 14.75 9.25
CA THR A 103 -0.97 14.66 9.14
C THR A 103 -1.61 15.88 8.49
N GLY A 104 -0.80 16.92 8.22
CA GLY A 104 -1.26 18.21 7.69
C GLY A 104 -1.48 18.26 6.19
N VAL A 105 -1.41 17.13 5.47
CA VAL A 105 -1.59 17.07 4.02
C VAL A 105 -3.07 16.88 3.68
N PRO A 106 -3.78 17.91 3.19
CA PRO A 106 -5.19 17.79 2.84
C PRO A 106 -5.36 17.14 1.46
N ALA A 107 -6.59 16.72 1.15
CA ALA A 107 -6.99 16.44 -0.22
C ALA A 107 -6.88 17.74 -1.04
N GLN A 108 -6.08 17.73 -2.09
CA GLN A 108 -5.85 18.90 -2.94
C GLN A 108 -5.62 18.49 -4.39
N ARG A 109 -5.64 19.48 -5.28
CA ARG A 109 -5.27 19.28 -6.68
C ARG A 109 -3.75 19.27 -6.79
N PHE A 110 -3.19 18.15 -7.25
CA PHE A 110 -1.77 18.05 -7.56
C PHE A 110 -1.49 18.54 -8.99
N VAL A 111 -0.41 19.30 -9.16
CA VAL A 111 0.04 19.80 -10.46
C VAL A 111 0.98 18.77 -11.10
N THR A 112 0.44 17.79 -11.82
CA THR A 112 1.21 16.73 -12.46
C THR A 112 1.23 16.85 -13.99
N ALA A 113 2.12 16.12 -14.65
CA ALA A 113 2.09 16.01 -16.10
C ALA A 113 0.91 15.12 -16.55
N PRO A 114 0.44 15.22 -17.82
CA PRO A 114 -0.61 14.34 -18.31
C PRO A 114 -0.24 12.85 -18.16
N GLY A 115 -1.15 12.07 -17.58
CA GLY A 115 -0.94 10.65 -17.31
C GLY A 115 -0.09 10.36 -16.06
N GLU A 116 0.07 11.33 -15.17
CA GLU A 116 0.73 11.14 -13.87
C GLU A 116 -0.27 11.25 -12.72
N THR A 117 -0.24 10.27 -11.82
CA THR A 117 -1.06 10.21 -10.61
C THR A 117 -0.13 10.18 -9.39
N VAL A 118 -0.36 11.05 -8.42
CA VAL A 118 0.39 11.08 -7.16
C VAL A 118 -0.12 9.97 -6.25
N LEU A 119 0.80 9.13 -5.77
CA LEU A 119 0.52 8.05 -4.82
C LEU A 119 0.90 8.43 -3.38
N GLY A 120 1.88 9.33 -3.22
CA GLY A 120 2.38 9.76 -1.93
C GLY A 120 3.53 10.75 -2.08
N PHE A 121 4.26 10.97 -0.99
CA PHE A 121 5.40 11.87 -0.92
C PHE A 121 6.55 11.17 -0.22
N THR A 122 7.78 11.51 -0.61
CA THR A 122 9.01 10.97 -0.02
C THR A 122 9.88 12.12 0.51
N ASP A 123 10.94 11.75 1.21
CA ASP A 123 11.97 12.66 1.70
C ASP A 123 12.72 13.40 0.57
N PRO A 124 13.22 14.63 0.83
CA PRO A 124 13.92 15.46 -0.15
C PRO A 124 15.17 14.85 -0.79
N SER A 125 15.77 13.84 -0.16
CA SER A 125 17.04 13.22 -0.59
C SER A 125 16.93 12.46 -1.90
N GLU A 126 15.74 11.92 -2.19
CA GLU A 126 15.60 10.85 -3.19
C GLU A 126 15.24 11.36 -4.60
N VAL A 127 14.60 12.54 -4.72
CA VAL A 127 14.07 13.02 -6.00
C VAL A 127 14.18 14.54 -6.14
N GLN A 128 14.75 15.01 -7.25
CA GLN A 128 14.92 16.45 -7.54
C GLN A 128 13.61 17.17 -7.88
N ARG A 129 12.63 16.47 -8.43
CA ARG A 129 11.32 17.03 -8.76
C ARG A 129 10.48 17.16 -7.48
N THR A 130 9.90 18.33 -7.27
CA THR A 130 8.94 18.60 -6.19
C THR A 130 7.57 18.98 -6.74
N LEU A 131 6.54 18.84 -5.90
CA LEU A 131 5.21 19.39 -6.11
C LEU A 131 4.84 20.34 -4.98
N PRO A 132 4.11 21.44 -5.28
CA PRO A 132 3.58 22.31 -4.26
C PRO A 132 2.50 21.56 -3.47
N LEU A 133 2.63 21.60 -2.15
CA LEU A 133 1.75 20.94 -1.20
C LEU A 133 1.23 21.95 -0.18
N ALA A 134 -0.09 22.08 -0.08
CA ALA A 134 -0.71 22.69 1.09
C ALA A 134 -0.40 21.85 2.33
N TYR A 135 0.17 22.48 3.35
CA TYR A 135 0.49 21.86 4.63
C TYR A 135 -0.04 22.75 5.76
N GLY A 136 -1.27 22.49 6.21
CA GLY A 136 -1.98 23.40 7.11
C GLY A 136 -2.13 24.80 6.49
N ALA A 137 -1.51 25.81 7.13
CA ALA A 137 -1.49 27.20 6.63
C ALA A 137 -0.30 27.52 5.70
N GLU A 138 0.66 26.59 5.56
CA GLU A 138 1.88 26.78 4.77
C GLU A 138 1.80 26.07 3.42
N GLN A 139 2.64 26.50 2.47
CA GLN A 139 2.90 25.79 1.23
C GLN A 139 4.33 25.25 1.26
N ARG A 140 4.52 23.99 0.88
CA ARG A 140 5.82 23.32 0.87
C ARG A 140 6.01 22.59 -0.45
N ASP A 141 7.21 22.65 -1.00
CA ASP A 141 7.59 21.84 -2.16
C ASP A 141 8.13 20.50 -1.67
N VAL A 142 7.43 19.41 -2.02
CA VAL A 142 7.75 18.07 -1.52
C VAL A 142 7.92 17.10 -2.69
N PRO A 143 8.93 16.22 -2.67
CA PRO A 143 9.10 15.23 -3.74
C PRO A 143 7.95 14.22 -3.78
N PRO A 144 7.27 14.06 -4.94
CA PRO A 144 6.15 13.14 -5.06
C PRO A 144 6.60 11.73 -5.42
N VAL A 145 5.85 10.74 -4.94
CA VAL A 145 5.82 9.40 -5.52
C VAL A 145 4.75 9.40 -6.60
N VAL A 146 5.15 9.27 -7.86
CA VAL A 146 4.27 9.39 -9.03
C VAL A 146 4.16 8.06 -9.77
N TRP A 147 2.93 7.67 -10.07
CA TRP A 147 2.63 6.57 -10.97
C TRP A 147 2.18 7.09 -12.35
N ARG A 148 2.73 6.51 -13.40
CA ARG A 148 2.42 6.87 -14.79
C ARG A 148 1.37 5.93 -15.37
N THR A 149 0.35 6.50 -16.00
CA THR A 149 -0.75 5.79 -16.65
C THR A 149 -0.85 6.14 -18.14
N GLY A 150 -1.84 5.55 -18.82
CA GLY A 150 -2.11 5.79 -20.24
C GLY A 150 -1.27 4.96 -21.20
N PRO A 151 -1.37 5.23 -22.52
CA PRO A 151 -0.90 4.32 -23.57
C PRO A 151 0.61 4.07 -23.59
N ARG A 152 1.39 5.00 -23.01
CA ARG A 152 2.85 4.93 -22.94
C ARG A 152 3.36 4.28 -21.65
N SER A 153 2.50 4.00 -20.68
CA SER A 153 2.92 3.33 -19.44
C SER A 153 3.10 1.83 -19.67
N THR A 154 4.22 1.28 -19.20
CA THR A 154 4.41 -0.18 -19.17
C THR A 154 3.55 -0.84 -18.11
N GLU A 155 3.18 -0.10 -17.05
CA GLU A 155 2.44 -0.58 -15.89
C GLU A 155 1.19 0.29 -15.62
N PRO A 156 0.13 0.12 -16.43
CA PRO A 156 -1.04 1.00 -16.45
C PRO A 156 -2.13 0.62 -15.44
N HIS A 157 -1.94 -0.47 -14.69
CA HIS A 157 -2.83 -0.94 -13.63
C HIS A 157 -2.06 -1.05 -12.31
N LEU A 158 -2.73 -0.78 -11.19
CA LEU A 158 -2.11 -0.65 -9.87
C LEU A 158 -2.76 -1.63 -8.87
N LEU A 159 -1.94 -2.27 -8.05
CA LEU A 159 -2.37 -3.01 -6.87
C LEU A 159 -1.80 -2.37 -5.61
N ALA A 160 -2.67 -1.93 -4.71
CA ALA A 160 -2.34 -1.43 -3.39
C ALA A 160 -2.70 -2.49 -2.33
N LEU A 161 -1.74 -2.85 -1.49
CA LEU A 161 -1.92 -3.81 -0.40
C LEU A 161 -1.59 -3.16 0.94
N GLY A 162 -2.25 -3.60 2.01
CA GLY A 162 -1.95 -3.12 3.35
C GLY A 162 -2.75 -3.86 4.41
N GLN A 163 -2.40 -3.62 5.67
CA GLN A 163 -3.20 -4.09 6.80
C GLN A 163 -4.51 -3.28 6.92
N PRO A 164 -5.55 -3.78 7.60
CA PRO A 164 -6.72 -2.98 7.95
C PRO A 164 -6.31 -1.65 8.62
N GLY A 165 -6.87 -0.53 8.13
CA GLY A 165 -6.53 0.81 8.65
C GLY A 165 -5.22 1.42 8.12
N SER A 166 -4.51 0.76 7.21
CA SER A 166 -3.29 1.29 6.55
C SER A 166 -3.54 2.47 5.60
N GLY A 167 -4.80 2.71 5.21
CA GLY A 167 -5.17 3.82 4.34
C GLY A 167 -5.31 3.48 2.86
N THR A 168 -5.38 2.20 2.48
CA THR A 168 -5.62 1.77 1.07
C THR A 168 -6.88 2.39 0.46
N SER A 169 -8.01 2.42 1.19
CA SER A 169 -9.24 3.10 0.73
C SER A 169 -9.04 4.61 0.57
N THR A 170 -8.22 5.23 1.41
CA THR A 170 -7.86 6.66 1.30
C THR A 170 -7.00 6.92 0.06
N LEU A 171 -6.06 6.03 -0.25
CA LEU A 171 -5.30 6.07 -1.50
C LEU A 171 -6.24 5.99 -2.72
N LEU A 172 -7.17 5.04 -2.74
CA LEU A 172 -8.15 4.92 -3.85
C LEU A 172 -8.99 6.17 -4.02
N ARG A 173 -9.47 6.79 -2.92
CA ARG A 173 -10.20 8.07 -3.00
C ARG A 173 -9.33 9.20 -3.53
N SER A 174 -8.06 9.27 -3.11
CA SER A 174 -7.11 10.26 -3.64
C SER A 174 -6.90 10.07 -5.15
N ILE A 175 -6.76 8.82 -5.61
CA ILE A 175 -6.67 8.49 -7.04
C ILE A 175 -7.97 8.86 -7.77
N ALA A 176 -9.15 8.55 -7.20
CA ALA A 176 -10.44 8.92 -7.77
C ALA A 176 -10.54 10.43 -8.02
N LEU A 177 -10.20 11.25 -7.00
CA LEU A 177 -10.24 12.70 -7.10
C LEU A 177 -9.27 13.26 -8.15
N GLN A 178 -8.12 12.62 -8.34
CA GLN A 178 -7.18 12.97 -9.42
C GLN A 178 -7.74 12.58 -10.79
N ALA A 179 -8.27 11.37 -10.93
CA ALA A 179 -8.83 10.84 -12.16
C ALA A 179 -10.02 11.68 -12.67
N LEU A 180 -10.91 12.11 -11.77
CA LEU A 180 -12.10 12.91 -12.10
C LEU A 180 -11.78 14.28 -12.70
N GLN A 181 -10.54 14.76 -12.62
CA GLN A 181 -10.16 16.00 -13.30
C GLN A 181 -10.24 15.87 -14.83
N HIS A 182 -10.04 14.66 -15.37
CA HIS A 182 -9.85 14.44 -16.80
C HIS A 182 -10.52 13.17 -17.35
N GLY A 183 -11.17 12.36 -16.51
CA GLY A 183 -11.74 11.09 -16.90
C GLY A 183 -12.98 10.71 -16.08
N ASP A 184 -13.42 9.49 -16.31
CA ASP A 184 -14.58 8.89 -15.66
C ASP A 184 -14.15 7.76 -14.74
N VAL A 185 -14.93 7.53 -13.67
CA VAL A 185 -14.62 6.56 -12.63
C VAL A 185 -15.81 5.64 -12.37
N VAL A 186 -15.54 4.34 -12.31
CA VAL A 186 -16.41 3.31 -11.72
C VAL A 186 -15.76 2.82 -10.44
N ILE A 187 -16.53 2.79 -9.36
CA ILE A 187 -16.04 2.36 -8.04
C ILE A 187 -16.80 1.12 -7.61
N VAL A 188 -16.07 0.11 -7.15
CA VAL A 188 -16.61 -1.10 -6.53
C VAL A 188 -16.09 -1.16 -5.10
N ASP A 189 -16.97 -0.94 -4.13
CA ASP A 189 -16.70 -0.99 -2.69
C ASP A 189 -17.13 -2.35 -2.12
N GLY A 190 -16.21 -3.31 -2.10
CA GLY A 190 -16.40 -4.60 -1.44
C GLY A 190 -16.42 -4.51 0.09
N GLY A 191 -15.98 -3.38 0.63
CA GLY A 191 -16.05 -3.09 2.06
C GLY A 191 -17.44 -2.79 2.57
N GLY A 192 -18.29 -2.22 1.72
CA GLY A 192 -19.68 -1.88 2.04
C GLY A 192 -19.84 -0.83 3.15
N THR A 193 -18.76 -0.15 3.53
CA THR A 193 -18.78 0.84 4.63
C THR A 193 -19.22 2.23 4.17
N GLY A 194 -19.45 2.43 2.86
CA GLY A 194 -19.90 3.70 2.32
C GLY A 194 -18.79 4.76 2.22
N GLU A 195 -17.52 4.33 2.26
CA GLU A 195 -16.34 5.20 2.19
C GLU A 195 -16.32 6.09 0.93
N TYR A 196 -17.03 5.66 -0.11
CA TYR A 196 -17.13 6.31 -1.41
C TYR A 196 -18.46 7.03 -1.65
N ALA A 197 -19.40 6.99 -0.68
CA ALA A 197 -20.73 7.59 -0.84
C ALA A 197 -20.67 9.09 -1.17
N CYS A 198 -19.64 9.79 -0.70
CA CYS A 198 -19.44 11.20 -1.00
C CYS A 198 -19.22 11.49 -2.50
N LEU A 199 -18.81 10.50 -3.30
CA LEU A 199 -18.56 10.63 -4.74
C LEU A 199 -19.82 10.43 -5.59
N VAL A 200 -20.89 9.87 -5.03
CA VAL A 200 -22.13 9.59 -5.77
C VAL A 200 -22.72 10.89 -6.34
N GLY A 201 -23.09 10.86 -7.63
CA GLY A 201 -23.68 12.00 -8.34
C GLY A 201 -22.70 13.11 -8.72
N ARG A 202 -21.40 12.95 -8.47
CA ARG A 202 -20.38 13.88 -8.97
C ARG A 202 -20.12 13.66 -10.46
N ASP A 203 -19.79 14.75 -11.14
CA ASP A 203 -19.42 14.69 -12.56
C ASP A 203 -18.25 13.72 -12.80
N GLY A 204 -18.34 12.91 -13.84
CA GLY A 204 -17.38 11.83 -14.15
C GLY A 204 -17.51 10.56 -13.29
N VAL A 205 -18.33 10.51 -12.24
CA VAL A 205 -18.56 9.28 -11.47
C VAL A 205 -19.71 8.50 -12.11
N LEU A 206 -19.40 7.40 -12.79
CA LEU A 206 -20.37 6.59 -13.53
C LEU A 206 -21.16 5.66 -12.62
N ALA A 207 -20.50 5.08 -11.61
CA ALA A 207 -21.12 4.20 -10.63
C ALA A 207 -20.29 4.10 -9.35
N VAL A 208 -20.98 3.88 -8.23
CA VAL A 208 -20.39 3.50 -6.93
C VAL A 208 -21.19 2.31 -6.42
N GLU A 209 -20.60 1.12 -6.52
CA GLU A 209 -21.29 -0.14 -6.26
C GLU A 209 -20.81 -0.77 -4.96
N CYS A 210 -21.70 -0.96 -4.01
CA CYS A 210 -21.42 -1.63 -2.73
C CYS A 210 -22.02 -3.05 -2.63
N GLY A 211 -22.73 -3.50 -3.66
CA GLY A 211 -23.39 -4.81 -3.68
C GLY A 211 -22.97 -5.66 -4.89
N LEU A 212 -23.01 -6.98 -4.73
CA LEU A 212 -22.54 -7.93 -5.74
C LEU A 212 -23.24 -7.76 -7.11
N SER A 213 -24.56 -7.56 -7.13
CA SER A 213 -25.30 -7.36 -8.39
C SER A 213 -24.85 -6.12 -9.16
N GLY A 214 -24.64 -5.02 -8.44
CA GLY A 214 -24.15 -3.76 -9.02
C GLY A 214 -22.71 -3.87 -9.49
N ALA A 215 -21.85 -4.50 -8.68
CA ALA A 215 -20.46 -4.78 -9.05
C ALA A 215 -20.39 -5.62 -10.33
N LEU A 216 -21.20 -6.67 -10.47
CA LEU A 216 -21.27 -7.49 -11.68
C LEU A 216 -21.71 -6.66 -12.89
N ALA A 217 -22.81 -5.92 -12.78
CA ALA A 217 -23.32 -5.12 -13.89
C ALA A 217 -22.31 -4.05 -14.35
N SER A 218 -21.69 -3.34 -13.40
CA SER A 218 -20.70 -2.30 -13.70
C SER A 218 -19.42 -2.86 -14.31
N LEU A 219 -18.92 -4.01 -13.81
CA LEU A 219 -17.72 -4.63 -14.38
C LEU A 219 -17.97 -5.33 -15.72
N GLU A 220 -19.17 -5.86 -15.94
CA GLU A 220 -19.58 -6.38 -17.24
C GLU A 220 -19.66 -5.25 -18.28
N TRP A 221 -20.30 -4.13 -17.92
CA TRP A 221 -20.30 -2.94 -18.76
C TRP A 221 -18.88 -2.45 -19.06
N ALA A 222 -18.00 -2.38 -18.06
CA ALA A 222 -16.62 -1.92 -18.24
C ALA A 222 -15.80 -2.85 -19.17
N ALA A 223 -16.03 -4.16 -19.10
CA ALA A 223 -15.43 -5.12 -20.02
C ALA A 223 -15.92 -4.87 -21.45
N THR A 224 -17.23 -4.77 -21.66
CA THR A 224 -17.83 -4.47 -22.98
C THR A 224 -17.36 -3.13 -23.54
N GLU A 225 -17.27 -2.09 -22.70
CA GLU A 225 -16.79 -0.76 -23.12
C GLU A 225 -15.31 -0.81 -23.52
N THR A 226 -14.48 -1.59 -22.81
CA THR A 226 -13.08 -1.81 -23.19
C THR A 226 -12.97 -2.45 -24.58
N GLU A 227 -13.77 -3.48 -24.87
CA GLU A 227 -13.79 -4.14 -26.18
C GLU A 227 -14.28 -3.20 -27.28
N ARG A 228 -15.36 -2.45 -27.01
CA ARG A 228 -15.92 -1.48 -27.94
C ARG A 228 -14.89 -0.42 -28.33
N ARG A 229 -14.19 0.16 -27.34
CA ARG A 229 -13.10 1.12 -27.59
C ARG A 229 -11.98 0.49 -28.40
N LEU A 230 -11.61 -0.76 -28.10
CA LEU A 230 -10.52 -1.46 -28.81
C LEU A 230 -10.85 -1.64 -30.30
N ILE A 231 -12.08 -2.05 -30.61
CA ILE A 231 -12.56 -2.18 -31.99
C ILE A 231 -12.54 -0.81 -32.69
N ALA A 232 -13.05 0.24 -32.04
CA ALA A 232 -13.12 1.59 -32.61
C ALA A 232 -11.72 2.17 -32.90
N VAL A 233 -10.79 2.08 -31.94
CA VAL A 233 -9.40 2.53 -32.09
C VAL A 233 -8.69 1.76 -33.19
N ASN A 234 -8.88 0.44 -33.28
CA ASN A 234 -8.25 -0.37 -34.32
C ASN A 234 -8.78 -0.01 -35.72
N ARG A 235 -10.10 0.20 -35.88
CA ARG A 235 -10.68 0.65 -37.15
C ARG A 235 -10.15 2.01 -37.58
N ALA A 236 -10.09 2.98 -36.66
CA ALA A 236 -9.53 4.31 -36.94
C ALA A 236 -8.07 4.20 -37.39
N ARG A 237 -7.26 3.38 -36.69
CA ARG A 237 -5.86 3.13 -37.06
C ARG A 237 -5.72 2.52 -38.45
N GLN A 238 -6.54 1.51 -38.79
CA GLN A 238 -6.53 0.88 -40.11
C GLN A 238 -6.91 1.85 -41.23
N ALA A 239 -7.80 2.80 -40.94
CA ALA A 239 -8.21 3.86 -41.86
C ALA A 239 -7.24 5.06 -41.90
N GLY A 240 -6.15 5.05 -41.12
CA GLY A 240 -5.23 6.20 -41.01
C GLY A 240 -5.86 7.43 -40.32
N GLN A 241 -6.90 7.24 -39.52
CA GLN A 241 -7.66 8.28 -38.85
C GLN A 241 -7.31 8.36 -37.35
N ALA A 242 -7.56 9.52 -36.75
CA ALA A 242 -7.44 9.69 -35.31
C ALA A 242 -8.54 8.88 -34.58
N PRO A 243 -8.27 8.35 -33.36
CA PRO A 243 -9.28 7.65 -32.57
C PRO A 243 -10.53 8.50 -32.32
N PRO A 244 -11.74 7.92 -32.29
CA PRO A 244 -12.97 8.64 -31.97
C PRO A 244 -12.91 9.32 -30.59
N ASP A 245 -13.51 10.50 -30.44
CA ASP A 245 -13.40 11.31 -29.21
C ASP A 245 -13.93 10.62 -27.95
N ASP A 246 -15.01 9.83 -28.09
CA ASP A 246 -15.62 9.02 -27.03
C ASP A 246 -14.68 7.92 -26.50
N THR A 247 -13.62 7.57 -27.24
CA THR A 247 -12.61 6.59 -26.81
C THR A 247 -11.40 7.22 -26.12
N ARG A 248 -11.28 8.56 -26.15
CA ARG A 248 -10.09 9.28 -25.66
C ARG A 248 -10.17 9.56 -24.17
N ARG A 249 -11.37 9.76 -23.64
CA ARG A 249 -11.61 10.07 -22.22
C ARG A 249 -11.22 8.87 -21.33
N PRO A 250 -10.26 9.00 -20.39
CA PRO A 250 -9.85 7.90 -19.54
C PRO A 250 -10.99 7.33 -18.70
N LEU A 251 -11.06 6.01 -18.60
CA LEU A 251 -11.96 5.29 -17.72
C LEU A 251 -11.16 4.59 -16.62
N TRP A 252 -11.51 4.84 -15.37
CA TRP A 252 -10.85 4.27 -14.20
C TRP A 252 -11.79 3.31 -13.48
N LEU A 253 -11.34 2.08 -13.29
CA LEU A 253 -12.02 1.08 -12.47
C LEU A 253 -11.29 1.00 -11.14
N LEU A 254 -11.92 1.47 -10.06
CA LEU A 254 -11.36 1.45 -8.71
C LEU A 254 -12.08 0.39 -7.90
N LEU A 255 -11.36 -0.63 -7.46
CA LEU A 255 -11.92 -1.75 -6.70
C LEU A 255 -11.30 -1.79 -5.31
N ASP A 256 -12.11 -1.57 -4.29
CA ASP A 256 -11.73 -1.67 -2.90
C ASP A 256 -12.21 -3.01 -2.33
N ARG A 257 -11.28 -3.88 -1.95
CA ARG A 257 -11.53 -5.23 -1.42
C ARG A 257 -12.45 -6.09 -2.31
N PRO A 258 -12.15 -6.26 -3.61
CA PRO A 258 -13.01 -7.02 -4.52
C PRO A 258 -13.15 -8.51 -4.14
N THR A 259 -12.19 -9.06 -3.39
CA THR A 259 -12.25 -10.47 -2.92
C THR A 259 -13.45 -10.73 -1.99
N SER A 260 -13.96 -9.69 -1.32
CA SER A 260 -15.17 -9.78 -0.49
C SER A 260 -16.38 -10.23 -1.32
N PHE A 261 -16.43 -9.88 -2.62
CA PHE A 261 -17.48 -10.33 -3.53
C PHE A 261 -17.27 -11.73 -4.09
N THR A 262 -16.05 -12.26 -4.11
CA THR A 262 -15.77 -13.61 -4.62
C THR A 262 -16.46 -14.67 -3.76
N HIS A 263 -16.38 -14.54 -2.43
CA HIS A 263 -17.08 -15.44 -1.51
C HIS A 263 -18.60 -15.35 -1.66
N LEU A 264 -19.14 -14.13 -1.81
CA LEU A 264 -20.57 -13.91 -2.03
C LEU A 264 -21.04 -14.50 -3.37
N ALA A 265 -20.26 -14.32 -4.44
CA ALA A 265 -20.59 -14.86 -5.75
C ALA A 265 -20.62 -16.39 -5.74
N ALA A 266 -19.65 -17.03 -5.10
CA ALA A 266 -19.62 -18.48 -4.95
C ALA A 266 -20.85 -19.01 -4.20
N ALA A 267 -21.26 -18.34 -3.12
CA ALA A 267 -22.45 -18.71 -2.35
C ALA A 267 -23.75 -18.58 -3.18
N ASP A 268 -23.84 -17.56 -4.02
CA ASP A 268 -25.01 -17.30 -4.88
C ASP A 268 -24.97 -18.08 -6.23
N GLY A 269 -23.94 -18.89 -6.48
CA GLY A 269 -23.74 -19.57 -7.76
C GLY A 269 -23.52 -18.60 -8.93
N ARG A 270 -23.03 -17.39 -8.65
CA ARG A 270 -22.77 -16.33 -9.63
C ARG A 270 -21.31 -16.31 -10.06
N LYS A 271 -21.07 -15.67 -11.21
CA LYS A 271 -19.72 -15.42 -11.72
C LYS A 271 -18.94 -14.56 -10.72
N ASP A 272 -17.68 -14.88 -10.49
CA ASP A 272 -16.77 -14.03 -9.73
C ASP A 272 -16.57 -12.68 -10.46
N PRO A 273 -16.86 -11.52 -9.83
CA PRO A 273 -16.63 -10.22 -10.44
C PRO A 273 -15.17 -10.01 -10.88
N GLN A 274 -14.19 -10.62 -10.21
CA GLN A 274 -12.79 -10.51 -10.60
C GLN A 274 -12.53 -11.07 -12.02
N ALA A 275 -13.30 -12.08 -12.45
CA ALA A 275 -13.16 -12.66 -13.78
C ALA A 275 -13.56 -11.68 -14.92
N LEU A 276 -14.36 -10.65 -14.62
CA LEU A 276 -14.74 -9.62 -15.58
C LEU A 276 -13.61 -8.61 -15.86
N LEU A 277 -12.58 -8.56 -15.01
CA LEU A 277 -11.45 -7.65 -15.17
C LEU A 277 -10.43 -8.11 -16.22
N GLN A 278 -10.52 -9.35 -16.72
CA GLN A 278 -9.56 -9.91 -17.66
C GLN A 278 -9.34 -9.02 -18.89
N VAL A 279 -10.42 -8.50 -19.47
CA VAL A 279 -10.36 -7.65 -20.67
C VAL A 279 -9.83 -6.25 -20.35
N PRO A 280 -10.38 -5.52 -19.35
CA PRO A 280 -9.80 -4.25 -18.89
C PRO A 280 -8.31 -4.33 -18.55
N LEU A 281 -7.87 -5.39 -17.86
CA LEU A 281 -6.46 -5.57 -17.46
C LEU A 281 -5.53 -5.90 -18.63
N ARG A 282 -6.01 -6.69 -19.61
CA ARG A 282 -5.17 -7.11 -20.73
C ARG A 282 -5.09 -6.04 -21.84
N HIS A 283 -6.19 -5.32 -22.05
CA HIS A 283 -6.35 -4.45 -23.21
C HIS A 283 -6.53 -2.97 -22.86
N GLY A 284 -6.83 -2.64 -21.60
CA GLY A 284 -7.23 -1.31 -21.19
C GLY A 284 -6.21 -0.22 -21.51
N ARG A 285 -4.91 -0.53 -21.42
CA ARG A 285 -3.83 0.39 -21.81
C ARG A 285 -4.03 1.02 -23.19
N ALA A 286 -4.44 0.22 -24.17
CA ALA A 286 -4.55 0.66 -25.56
C ALA A 286 -5.73 1.62 -25.78
N VAL A 287 -6.64 1.71 -24.81
CA VAL A 287 -7.95 2.37 -24.92
C VAL A 287 -8.27 3.26 -23.70
N ASN A 288 -7.23 3.69 -22.97
CA ASN A 288 -7.32 4.54 -21.79
C ASN A 288 -8.24 3.99 -20.68
N VAL A 289 -8.24 2.66 -20.48
CA VAL A 289 -8.89 2.03 -19.32
C VAL A 289 -7.82 1.62 -18.32
N THR A 290 -7.93 2.13 -17.10
CA THR A 290 -7.02 1.85 -15.99
C THR A 290 -7.77 1.12 -14.88
N VAL A 291 -7.11 0.17 -14.24
CA VAL A 291 -7.67 -0.64 -13.15
C VAL A 291 -6.79 -0.43 -11.93
N VAL A 292 -7.39 -0.08 -10.81
CA VAL A 292 -6.72 0.09 -9.52
C VAL A 292 -7.44 -0.78 -8.52
N VAL A 293 -6.69 -1.64 -7.84
CA VAL A 293 -7.23 -2.50 -6.80
C VAL A 293 -6.56 -2.18 -5.48
N ALA A 294 -7.36 -1.98 -4.43
CA ALA A 294 -6.92 -2.06 -3.05
C ALA A 294 -7.37 -3.40 -2.46
N GLU A 295 -6.46 -4.08 -1.78
CA GLU A 295 -6.79 -5.30 -1.04
C GLU A 295 -6.03 -5.35 0.30
N GLN A 296 -6.49 -6.19 1.21
CA GLN A 296 -5.80 -6.48 2.46
C GLN A 296 -4.83 -7.65 2.29
N PHE A 297 -3.72 -7.65 3.04
CA PHE A 297 -2.76 -8.76 3.01
C PHE A 297 -3.43 -10.12 3.24
N ASP A 298 -4.33 -10.22 4.21
CA ASP A 298 -5.02 -11.46 4.58
C ASP A 298 -5.91 -12.02 3.45
N SER A 299 -6.27 -11.19 2.47
CA SER A 299 -7.11 -11.58 1.32
C SER A 299 -6.35 -11.58 -0.01
N ALA A 300 -5.05 -11.28 0.00
CA ALA A 300 -4.25 -11.16 -1.22
C ALA A 300 -4.18 -12.47 -2.03
N ASP A 301 -4.21 -13.62 -1.35
CA ASP A 301 -4.17 -14.93 -2.01
C ASP A 301 -5.46 -15.25 -2.80
N ALA A 302 -6.57 -14.61 -2.43
CA ALA A 302 -7.86 -14.73 -3.12
C ALA A 302 -7.97 -13.82 -4.37
N LEU A 303 -6.96 -13.01 -4.67
CA LEU A 303 -6.93 -12.22 -5.90
C LEU A 303 -6.80 -13.13 -7.12
N GLY A 304 -7.59 -12.84 -8.16
CA GLY A 304 -7.58 -13.57 -9.42
C GLY A 304 -6.23 -13.49 -10.13
N GLU A 305 -5.92 -14.51 -10.93
CA GLU A 305 -4.68 -14.60 -11.69
C GLU A 305 -4.45 -13.36 -12.58
N ALA A 306 -5.49 -12.89 -13.28
CA ALA A 306 -5.44 -11.71 -14.13
C ALA A 306 -4.95 -10.47 -13.38
N LEU A 307 -5.47 -10.25 -12.15
CA LEU A 307 -5.06 -9.13 -11.31
C LEU A 307 -3.59 -9.26 -10.96
N ARG A 308 -3.16 -10.41 -10.43
CA ARG A 308 -1.77 -10.63 -10.04
C ARG A 308 -0.78 -10.44 -11.18
N GLN A 309 -1.14 -10.86 -12.40
CA GLN A 309 -0.28 -10.78 -13.58
C GLN A 309 -0.22 -9.37 -14.21
N HIS A 310 -1.33 -8.63 -14.21
CA HIS A 310 -1.46 -7.37 -14.94
C HIS A 310 -1.36 -6.12 -14.06
N THR A 311 -1.31 -6.26 -12.74
CA THR A 311 -1.02 -5.17 -11.78
C THR A 311 0.44 -5.23 -11.30
N ARG A 312 1.39 -4.91 -12.18
CA ARG A 312 2.81 -4.93 -11.80
C ARG A 312 3.27 -3.64 -11.15
N ALA A 313 2.57 -2.52 -11.36
CA ALA A 313 2.71 -1.39 -10.44
C ALA A 313 2.06 -1.79 -9.12
N ARG A 314 2.84 -1.78 -8.04
CA ARG A 314 2.41 -2.25 -6.71
C ARG A 314 2.81 -1.25 -5.63
N VAL A 315 1.93 -1.08 -4.65
CA VAL A 315 2.13 -0.22 -3.50
C VAL A 315 1.78 -1.00 -2.25
N VAL A 316 2.64 -0.90 -1.23
CA VAL A 316 2.32 -1.39 0.11
C VAL A 316 2.12 -0.18 1.03
N LEU A 317 1.03 -0.20 1.79
CA LEU A 317 0.72 0.83 2.77
C LEU A 317 0.74 0.28 4.19
N GLY A 318 1.33 1.07 5.08
CA GLY A 318 1.45 0.76 6.50
C GLY A 318 2.47 -0.35 6.80
N PRO A 319 2.49 -0.84 8.06
CA PRO A 319 3.44 -1.87 8.48
C PRO A 319 3.25 -3.18 7.71
N ALA A 320 4.37 -3.76 7.25
CA ALA A 320 4.42 -5.04 6.57
C ALA A 320 5.67 -5.82 6.99
N THR A 321 5.60 -7.15 7.01
CA THR A 321 6.78 -7.99 7.23
C THR A 321 7.67 -8.02 5.99
N ALA A 322 8.95 -8.37 6.14
CA ALA A 322 9.86 -8.55 5.00
C ALA A 322 9.32 -9.58 3.99
N GLU A 323 8.69 -10.66 4.46
CA GLU A 323 8.05 -11.67 3.62
C GLU A 323 6.88 -11.09 2.81
N GLN A 324 6.02 -10.29 3.46
CA GLN A 324 4.91 -9.60 2.78
C GLN A 324 5.43 -8.61 1.74
N LEU A 325 6.46 -7.84 2.07
CA LEU A 325 7.09 -6.90 1.13
C LEU A 325 7.68 -7.65 -0.06
N LYS A 326 8.40 -8.75 0.16
CA LYS A 326 8.98 -9.57 -0.91
C LYS A 326 7.92 -10.21 -1.80
N ALA A 327 6.85 -10.76 -1.20
CA ALA A 327 5.76 -11.38 -1.95
C ALA A 327 5.03 -10.37 -2.87
N VAL A 328 4.92 -9.11 -2.43
CA VAL A 328 4.24 -8.05 -3.18
C VAL A 328 5.17 -7.31 -4.11
N LEU A 329 6.32 -6.84 -3.66
CA LEU A 329 7.18 -5.91 -4.40
C LEU A 329 8.29 -6.60 -5.22
N GLY A 330 8.56 -7.88 -4.96
CA GLY A 330 9.63 -8.66 -5.62
C GLY A 330 10.93 -8.60 -4.85
#